data_AF-A0A0T6BC35-F1
#
_entry.id   AF-A0A0T6BC35-F1
#
_cell.length_a   1.000
_cell.length_b   1.000
_cell.length_c   1.000
_cell.angle_alpha   90.00
_cell.angle_beta   90.00
_cell.angle_gamma   90.00
#
_symmetry.space_group_name_H-M   'P 1'
#
loop_
_entity.id
_entity.type
_entity.pdbx_description
1 polymer ?
#
loop_
_entity_poly.entity_id
_entity_poly.type
_entity_poly.pdbx_seq_one_letter_code
_entity_poly.pdbx_strand_id
1 'polypeptide(L)'
;FFSITKYSQEYFFSIVSDSIVLFTDSRPCRKYTAKKGVFNFSVKGDGGFLIFERKVWKEYKVDQLMYCMDTSFNSTTKQSRNIFQLCTITNANDLKFKISAPAMIISCICLLITSLTYIFVYKLKKIIQRIIVCYCFFLMLFYILTTLVHTIRDLGKYCEVIGFTLFFSYIASFAWMNILCFDIYRTVGSMKTTFVQSTSSIVKKMTCYSIYAAFIPSAVTLFLYLANKHILKLPSSIYPRLIRGKCIIIKTGLGTYGHIVHSVIPVGVLIAINVVFFIKTLQYYLQAKSEINRITGAFINGKNRKLLINRQK
;
A
#
# COMPACT_ATOMS: atom_id res chain seq x y z
N PHE A 1 -37.00 25.29 8.43
CA PHE A 1 -37.25 24.20 7.46
C PHE A 1 -36.90 24.70 6.07
N PHE A 2 -35.65 24.51 5.63
CA PHE A 2 -35.23 24.55 4.22
C PHE A 2 -33.94 23.72 4.15
N SER A 3 -34.07 22.44 3.83
CA SER A 3 -32.93 21.56 3.53
C SER A 3 -32.87 21.40 2.02
N ILE A 4 -31.97 22.13 1.37
CA ILE A 4 -31.69 21.96 -0.06
C ILE A 4 -30.65 20.83 -0.15
N THR A 5 -31.13 19.60 -0.25
CA THR A 5 -30.30 18.40 -0.37
C THR A 5 -30.28 17.96 -1.83
N LYS A 6 -29.14 18.06 -2.51
CA LYS A 6 -28.95 17.49 -3.85
C LYS A 6 -28.10 16.22 -3.75
N TYR A 7 -28.79 15.09 -3.95
CA TYR A 7 -28.32 13.74 -4.28
C TYR A 7 -27.72 12.78 -3.21
N SER A 8 -28.31 11.59 -3.29
CA SER A 8 -27.88 10.21 -2.97
C SER A 8 -27.76 9.73 -1.53
N GLN A 9 -28.58 8.72 -1.24
CA GLN A 9 -28.68 7.87 -0.06
C GLN A 9 -27.36 7.10 0.28
N GLU A 10 -27.29 6.72 1.58
CA GLU A 10 -26.55 5.58 2.18
C GLU A 10 -25.21 5.79 2.95
N TYR A 11 -25.33 5.99 4.28
CA TYR A 11 -24.57 5.48 5.47
C TYR A 11 -23.02 5.68 5.61
N PHE A 12 -22.35 6.22 6.67
CA PHE A 12 -22.30 5.90 8.13
C PHE A 12 -21.58 7.00 9.00
N PHE A 13 -21.58 6.84 10.34
CA PHE A 13 -21.34 7.77 11.48
C PHE A 13 -19.89 8.27 11.79
N SER A 14 -19.79 9.51 12.29
CA SER A 14 -18.74 9.96 13.25
C SER A 14 -19.41 10.56 14.49
N ILE A 15 -19.23 9.95 15.66
CA ILE A 15 -19.75 10.46 16.93
C ILE A 15 -18.84 11.61 17.39
N VAL A 16 -19.37 12.82 17.37
CA VAL A 16 -18.87 13.97 18.14
C VAL A 16 -20.06 14.46 18.95
N SER A 17 -19.88 14.50 20.29
CA SER A 17 -20.86 14.82 21.33
C SER A 17 -22.18 15.45 20.88
N ASP A 18 -23.24 14.78 21.30
CA ASP A 18 -24.65 15.16 21.41
C ASP A 18 -25.21 16.00 20.26
N SER A 19 -25.89 15.27 19.37
CA SER A 19 -26.91 15.74 18.41
C SER A 19 -26.51 15.94 16.95
N ILE A 20 -25.30 15.58 16.49
CA ILE A 20 -24.96 15.68 15.05
C ILE A 20 -24.25 14.44 14.51
N VAL A 21 -24.84 13.85 13.46
CA VAL A 21 -24.25 12.78 12.65
C VAL A 21 -23.97 13.34 11.25
N LEU A 22 -22.71 13.61 10.95
CA LEU A 22 -22.30 14.13 9.64
C LEU A 22 -21.77 13.00 8.76
N PHE A 23 -22.34 12.85 7.58
CA PHE A 23 -21.89 11.91 6.55
C PHE A 23 -20.91 12.63 5.62
N THR A 24 -19.64 12.23 5.63
CA THR A 24 -18.64 12.78 4.70
C THR A 24 -17.83 11.65 4.06
N ASP A 25 -17.71 11.68 2.73
CA ASP A 25 -16.98 10.74 1.86
C ASP A 25 -15.44 10.81 2.03
N SER A 26 -14.95 10.82 3.28
CA SER A 26 -13.51 10.91 3.65
C SER A 26 -12.73 11.94 2.83
N ARG A 27 -13.39 13.05 2.46
CA ARG A 27 -12.77 14.20 1.81
C ARG A 27 -12.25 15.12 2.91
N PRO A 28 -11.15 15.86 2.69
CA PRO A 28 -10.76 16.90 3.64
C PRO A 28 -11.88 17.94 3.71
N CYS A 29 -12.70 17.86 4.75
CA CYS A 29 -13.82 18.75 4.97
C CYS A 29 -13.45 19.72 6.09
N ARG A 30 -13.61 21.02 5.85
CA ARG A 30 -13.49 22.04 6.88
C ARG A 30 -14.86 22.31 7.48
N LYS A 31 -14.92 22.31 8.81
CA LYS A 31 -16.12 22.62 9.57
C LYS A 31 -16.06 24.06 10.03
N TYR A 32 -17.08 24.83 9.71
CA TYR A 32 -17.29 26.20 10.18
C TYR A 32 -18.49 26.21 11.13
N THR A 33 -18.38 26.95 12.23
CA THR A 33 -19.48 27.12 13.19
C THR A 33 -19.80 28.60 13.28
N ALA A 34 -21.04 28.97 12.97
CA ALA A 34 -21.52 30.32 13.19
C ALA A 34 -21.95 30.47 14.65
N LYS A 35 -21.43 31.51 15.32
CA LYS A 35 -21.92 31.95 16.62
C LYS A 35 -22.97 33.03 16.40
N LYS A 36 -23.97 33.13 17.27
CA LYS A 36 -24.97 34.20 17.25
C LYS A 36 -24.25 35.55 17.30
N GLY A 37 -24.44 36.40 16.29
CA GLY A 37 -23.78 37.71 16.16
C GLY A 37 -22.48 37.75 15.35
N VAL A 38 -21.94 36.61 14.87
CA VAL A 38 -20.74 36.56 14.02
C VAL A 38 -20.97 35.58 12.86
N PHE A 39 -21.26 36.12 11.68
CA PHE A 39 -21.43 35.31 10.46
C PHE A 39 -20.06 35.13 9.78
N ASN A 40 -19.45 33.97 9.97
CA ASN A 40 -18.20 33.59 9.30
C ASN A 40 -18.41 33.08 7.86
N PHE A 41 -19.65 33.08 7.36
CA PHE A 41 -19.99 32.71 5.98
C PHE A 41 -21.26 33.44 5.51
N SER A 42 -21.38 33.68 4.21
CA SER A 42 -22.56 34.26 3.53
C SER A 42 -22.82 33.53 2.22
N VAL A 43 -24.09 33.41 1.84
CA VAL A 43 -24.52 32.83 0.56
C VAL A 43 -24.86 33.97 -0.40
N LYS A 44 -24.30 33.96 -1.61
CA LYS A 44 -24.62 34.92 -2.67
C LYS A 44 -25.87 34.45 -3.43
N GLY A 45 -26.57 35.40 -4.08
CA GLY A 45 -27.77 35.11 -4.88
C GLY A 45 -27.53 34.26 -6.14
N ASP A 46 -26.28 34.13 -6.58
CA ASP A 46 -25.85 33.23 -7.65
C ASP A 46 -25.59 31.78 -7.16
N GLY A 47 -25.81 31.52 -5.87
CA GLY A 47 -25.56 30.25 -5.19
C GLY A 47 -24.15 30.13 -4.60
N GLY A 48 -23.21 31.03 -4.90
CA GLY A 48 -21.84 30.97 -4.39
C GLY A 48 -21.74 31.17 -2.87
N PHE A 49 -20.67 30.66 -2.26
CA PHE A 49 -20.39 30.82 -0.82
C PHE A 49 -19.22 31.76 -0.59
N LEU A 50 -19.40 32.75 0.29
CA LEU A 50 -18.34 33.58 0.85
C LEU A 50 -18.02 33.08 2.25
N ILE A 51 -16.76 32.74 2.52
CA ILE A 51 -16.32 32.27 3.84
C ILE A 51 -15.20 33.16 4.34
N PHE A 52 -15.31 33.59 5.59
CA PHE A 52 -14.29 34.37 6.27
C PHE A 52 -13.23 33.44 6.88
N GLU A 53 -12.05 33.38 6.26
CA GLU A 53 -10.91 32.59 6.71
C GLU A 53 -9.66 33.45 6.86
N ARG A 54 -8.90 33.28 7.95
CA ARG A 54 -7.59 33.96 8.14
C ARG A 54 -7.64 35.48 7.88
N LYS A 55 -8.73 36.14 8.31
CA LYS A 55 -9.02 37.59 8.12
C LYS A 55 -9.32 38.03 6.68
N VAL A 56 -9.62 37.11 5.76
CA VAL A 56 -9.95 37.41 4.36
C VAL A 56 -11.22 36.67 3.95
N TRP A 57 -12.07 37.32 3.15
CA TRP A 57 -13.22 36.66 2.51
C TRP A 57 -12.77 35.89 1.28
N LYS A 58 -13.08 34.59 1.24
CA LYS A 58 -12.85 33.73 0.09
C LYS A 58 -14.15 33.29 -0.54
N GLU A 59 -14.20 33.34 -1.86
CA GLU A 59 -15.34 32.91 -2.65
C GLU A 59 -15.15 31.48 -3.16
N TYR A 60 -16.19 30.67 -3.01
CA TYR A 60 -16.25 29.30 -3.50
C TYR A 60 -17.52 29.08 -4.32
N LYS A 61 -17.36 28.54 -5.54
CA LYS A 61 -18.48 28.20 -6.42
C LYS A 61 -19.04 26.80 -6.11
N VAL A 62 -20.36 26.66 -6.19
CA VAL A 62 -21.13 25.46 -5.78
C VAL A 62 -20.78 24.22 -6.60
N ASP A 63 -20.43 24.40 -7.86
CA ASP A 63 -20.09 23.35 -8.82
C ASP A 63 -18.89 22.48 -8.38
N GLN A 64 -18.04 22.98 -7.48
CA GLN A 64 -16.84 22.30 -6.98
C GLN A 64 -16.93 21.83 -5.53
N LEU A 65 -18.09 21.96 -4.89
CA LEU A 65 -18.25 21.78 -3.45
C LEU A 65 -19.35 20.77 -3.12
N MET A 66 -19.03 19.84 -2.23
CA MET A 66 -20.08 19.20 -1.42
C MET A 66 -20.17 19.97 -0.11
N TYR A 67 -21.36 20.43 0.24
CA TYR A 67 -21.58 21.15 1.49
C TYR A 67 -22.78 20.57 2.23
N CYS A 68 -22.75 20.64 3.55
CA CYS A 68 -23.86 20.30 4.42
C CYS A 68 -24.03 21.43 5.43
N MET A 69 -25.27 21.88 5.60
CA MET A 69 -25.63 22.86 6.62
C MET A 69 -26.61 22.21 7.58
N ASP A 70 -26.31 22.29 8.87
CA ASP A 70 -27.15 21.72 9.92
C ASP A 70 -27.15 22.62 11.16
N THR A 71 -28.12 22.45 12.05
CA THR A 71 -28.23 23.21 13.30
C THR A 71 -27.87 22.33 14.47
N SER A 72 -26.79 22.67 15.17
CA SER A 72 -26.41 22.03 16.42
C SER A 72 -27.16 22.65 17.58
N PHE A 73 -27.74 21.82 18.43
CA PHE A 73 -28.30 22.25 19.70
C PHE A 73 -27.38 21.82 20.84
N ASN A 74 -26.91 22.77 21.64
CA ASN A 74 -26.13 22.46 22.84
C ASN A 74 -27.08 22.37 24.05
N SER A 75 -27.27 21.15 24.56
CA SER A 75 -28.17 20.84 25.69
C SER A 75 -27.74 21.51 27.00
N THR A 76 -26.45 21.70 27.22
CA THR A 76 -25.92 22.32 28.45
C THR A 76 -26.14 23.84 28.47
N THR A 77 -25.97 24.51 27.32
CA THR A 77 -26.09 25.98 27.24
C THR A 77 -27.44 26.45 26.70
N LYS A 78 -28.36 25.54 26.35
CA LYS A 78 -29.64 25.82 25.66
C LYS A 78 -29.50 26.74 24.44
N GLN A 79 -28.38 26.63 23.70
CA GLN A 79 -28.10 27.48 22.55
C GLN A 79 -28.05 26.66 21.27
N SER A 80 -28.74 27.14 20.24
CA SER A 80 -28.58 26.64 18.88
C SER A 80 -27.40 27.35 18.19
N ARG A 81 -26.63 26.58 17.41
CA ARG A 81 -25.52 27.06 16.57
C ARG A 81 -25.67 26.48 15.19
N ASN A 82 -25.66 27.34 14.16
CA ASN A 82 -25.62 26.87 12.78
C ASN A 82 -24.21 26.35 12.47
N ILE A 83 -24.14 25.13 11.99
CA ILE A 83 -22.91 24.46 11.57
C ILE A 83 -22.96 24.35 10.05
N PHE A 84 -21.89 24.82 9.43
CA PHE A 84 -21.69 24.71 7.99
C PHE A 84 -20.43 23.90 7.75
N GLN A 85 -20.57 22.75 7.08
CA GLN A 85 -19.43 21.92 6.70
C GLN A 85 -19.21 22.02 5.21
N LEU A 86 -18.01 22.45 4.83
CA LEU A 86 -17.59 22.53 3.44
C LEU A 86 -16.58 21.43 3.15
N CYS A 87 -16.92 20.56 2.21
CA CYS A 87 -16.02 19.58 1.64
C CYS A 87 -15.56 20.08 0.27
N THR A 88 -14.35 20.66 0.23
CA THR A 88 -13.74 21.09 -1.03
C THR A 88 -13.23 19.87 -1.78
N ILE A 89 -13.50 19.78 -3.08
CA ILE A 89 -12.81 18.84 -3.96
C ILE A 89 -11.36 19.33 -4.08
N THR A 90 -10.46 18.83 -3.23
CA THR A 90 -9.04 19.15 -3.34
C THR A 90 -8.42 18.41 -4.52
N ASN A 91 -7.99 19.16 -5.54
CA ASN A 91 -7.30 18.66 -6.75
C ASN A 91 -5.99 17.89 -6.47
N ALA A 92 -5.45 17.94 -5.25
CA ALA A 92 -4.21 17.26 -4.89
C ALA A 92 -4.30 15.71 -4.93
N ASN A 93 -5.46 15.14 -4.57
CA ASN A 93 -5.68 13.69 -4.70
C ASN A 93 -5.94 13.30 -6.16
N ASP A 94 -6.49 14.22 -6.95
CA ASP A 94 -6.75 14.03 -8.38
C ASP A 94 -5.45 13.98 -9.20
N LEU A 95 -4.47 14.86 -8.88
CA LEU A 95 -3.15 14.83 -9.51
C LEU A 95 -2.36 13.55 -9.18
N LYS A 96 -2.37 13.12 -7.91
CA LYS A 96 -1.73 11.86 -7.51
C LYS A 96 -2.35 10.65 -8.23
N PHE A 97 -3.67 10.63 -8.36
CA PHE A 97 -4.36 9.57 -9.10
C PHE A 97 -4.03 9.61 -10.59
N LYS A 98 -4.07 10.79 -11.22
CA LYS A 98 -3.73 11.01 -12.64
C LYS A 98 -2.32 10.54 -13.01
N ILE A 99 -1.36 10.64 -12.09
CA ILE A 99 0.01 10.18 -12.32
C ILE A 99 0.18 8.70 -11.95
N SER A 100 -0.40 8.26 -10.84
CA SER A 100 -0.20 6.89 -10.34
C SER A 100 -0.90 5.82 -11.17
N ALA A 101 -2.09 6.09 -11.70
CA ALA A 101 -2.83 5.14 -12.53
C ALA A 101 -2.07 4.71 -13.80
N PRO A 102 -1.59 5.61 -14.67
CA PRO A 102 -0.82 5.20 -15.85
C PRO A 102 0.50 4.51 -15.47
N ALA A 103 1.17 4.93 -14.40
CA ALA A 103 2.39 4.28 -13.91
C ALA A 103 2.14 2.83 -13.45
N MET A 104 1.02 2.56 -12.77
CA MET A 104 0.62 1.22 -12.37
C MET A 104 0.31 0.33 -13.58
N ILE A 105 -0.39 0.86 -14.58
CA ILE A 105 -0.71 0.12 -15.83
C ILE A 105 0.57 -0.27 -16.57
N ILE A 106 1.48 0.70 -16.77
CA ILE A 106 2.79 0.44 -17.39
C ILE A 106 3.55 -0.63 -16.60
N SER A 107 3.55 -0.54 -15.27
CA SER A 107 4.18 -1.53 -14.39
C SER A 107 3.57 -2.93 -14.56
N CYS A 108 2.25 -3.04 -14.67
CA CYS A 108 1.58 -4.32 -14.93
C CYS A 108 2.02 -4.94 -16.27
N ILE A 109 2.13 -4.13 -17.33
CA ILE A 109 2.60 -4.61 -18.64
C ILE A 109 4.04 -5.15 -18.52
N CYS A 110 4.92 -4.42 -17.85
CA CYS A 110 6.31 -4.86 -17.62
C CYS A 110 6.38 -6.16 -16.80
N LEU A 111 5.57 -6.28 -15.74
CA LEU A 111 5.49 -7.48 -14.90
C LEU A 111 4.96 -8.69 -15.68
N LEU A 112 3.98 -8.48 -16.57
CA LEU A 112 3.46 -9.50 -17.45
C LEU A 112 4.54 -10.00 -18.42
N ILE A 113 5.21 -9.09 -19.14
CA ILE A 113 6.31 -9.43 -20.05
C ILE A 113 7.41 -10.20 -19.30
N THR A 114 7.77 -9.76 -18.10
CA THR A 114 8.75 -10.44 -17.25
C THR A 114 8.30 -11.87 -16.97
N SER A 115 7.06 -12.05 -16.50
CA SER A 115 6.50 -13.36 -16.18
C SER A 115 6.48 -14.29 -17.39
N LEU A 116 6.02 -13.82 -18.54
CA LEU A 116 5.99 -14.59 -19.79
C LEU A 116 7.40 -14.98 -20.24
N THR A 117 8.38 -14.11 -20.10
CA THR A 117 9.78 -14.41 -20.43
C THR A 117 10.31 -15.55 -19.57
N TYR A 118 10.06 -15.52 -18.25
CA TYR A 118 10.46 -16.61 -17.34
C TYR A 118 9.76 -17.93 -17.63
N ILE A 119 8.49 -17.89 -18.04
CA ILE A 119 7.71 -19.07 -18.39
C ILE A 119 8.18 -19.67 -19.73
N PHE A 120 8.23 -18.89 -20.80
CA PHE A 120 8.46 -19.39 -22.15
C PHE A 120 9.94 -19.56 -22.49
N VAL A 121 10.77 -18.58 -22.16
CA VAL A 121 12.19 -18.60 -22.52
C VAL A 121 12.97 -19.47 -21.54
N TYR A 122 12.82 -19.19 -20.24
CA TYR A 122 13.59 -19.86 -19.20
C TYR A 122 12.99 -21.20 -18.74
N LYS A 123 11.75 -21.52 -19.13
CA LYS A 123 11.03 -22.78 -18.87
C LYS A 123 11.01 -23.18 -17.39
N LEU A 124 11.08 -22.20 -16.47
CA LEU A 124 10.99 -22.38 -15.01
C LEU A 124 11.87 -23.51 -14.44
N LYS A 125 13.05 -23.73 -15.04
CA LYS A 125 13.97 -24.82 -14.66
C LYS A 125 14.59 -24.59 -13.28
N LYS A 126 14.80 -23.33 -12.90
CA LYS A 126 15.42 -22.96 -11.61
C LYS A 126 14.35 -22.50 -10.63
N ILE A 127 14.56 -22.77 -9.33
CA ILE A 127 13.66 -22.34 -8.26
C ILE A 127 13.51 -20.81 -8.22
N ILE A 128 14.61 -20.08 -8.40
CA ILE A 128 14.63 -18.62 -8.46
C ILE A 128 13.67 -18.05 -9.52
N GLN A 129 13.57 -18.71 -10.67
CA GLN A 129 12.68 -18.27 -11.77
C GLN A 129 11.21 -18.42 -11.37
N ARG A 130 10.86 -19.50 -10.65
CA ARG A 130 9.51 -19.73 -10.15
C ARG A 130 9.12 -18.69 -9.09
N ILE A 131 10.05 -18.37 -8.18
CA ILE A 131 9.86 -17.33 -7.16
C ILE A 131 9.59 -15.98 -7.82
N ILE A 132 10.38 -15.59 -8.83
CA ILE A 132 10.19 -14.33 -9.56
C ILE A 132 8.81 -14.24 -10.20
N VAL A 133 8.33 -15.32 -10.83
CA VAL A 133 6.99 -15.34 -11.43
C VAL A 133 5.89 -15.18 -10.37
N CYS A 134 5.99 -15.88 -9.23
CA CYS A 134 5.04 -15.71 -8.13
C CYS A 134 5.05 -14.28 -7.56
N TYR A 135 6.24 -13.71 -7.36
CA TYR A 135 6.40 -12.32 -6.94
C TYR A 135 5.70 -11.34 -7.91
N CYS A 136 5.98 -11.47 -9.21
CA CYS A 136 5.38 -10.63 -10.25
C CYS A 136 3.85 -10.79 -10.28
N PHE A 137 3.34 -12.01 -10.11
CA PHE A 137 1.90 -12.29 -10.10
C PHE A 137 1.17 -11.54 -8.97
N PHE A 138 1.64 -11.66 -7.72
CA PHE A 138 0.98 -11.00 -6.59
C PHE A 138 1.10 -9.47 -6.65
N LEU A 139 2.24 -8.95 -7.14
CA LEU A 139 2.42 -7.52 -7.33
C LEU A 139 1.51 -6.97 -8.43
N MET A 140 1.38 -7.69 -9.55
CA MET A 140 0.47 -7.34 -10.63
C MET A 140 -1.00 -7.38 -10.17
N LEU A 141 -1.38 -8.42 -9.42
CA LEU A 141 -2.72 -8.54 -8.83
C LEU A 141 -3.03 -7.36 -7.91
N PHE A 142 -2.07 -6.97 -7.05
CA PHE A 142 -2.20 -5.78 -6.20
C PHE A 142 -2.43 -4.49 -7.01
N TYR A 143 -1.68 -4.26 -8.08
CA TYR A 143 -1.84 -3.08 -8.94
C TYR A 143 -3.16 -3.06 -9.71
N ILE A 144 -3.60 -4.21 -10.23
CA ILE A 144 -4.91 -4.34 -10.91
C ILE A 144 -6.04 -4.03 -9.92
N LEU A 145 -6.04 -4.64 -8.74
CA LEU A 145 -7.07 -4.41 -7.72
C LEU A 145 -7.04 -2.96 -7.22
N THR A 146 -5.85 -2.37 -7.07
CA THR A 146 -5.73 -0.95 -6.71
C THR A 146 -6.35 -0.06 -7.77
N THR A 147 -6.07 -0.31 -9.05
CA THR A 147 -6.64 0.46 -10.18
C THR A 147 -8.16 0.30 -10.23
N LEU A 148 -8.66 -0.92 -10.03
CA LEU A 148 -10.08 -1.24 -9.99
C LEU A 148 -10.81 -0.43 -8.91
N VAL A 149 -10.31 -0.46 -7.66
CA VAL A 149 -10.95 0.21 -6.52
C VAL A 149 -10.90 1.74 -6.61
N HIS A 150 -9.93 2.30 -7.34
CA HIS A 150 -9.90 3.75 -7.57
C HIS A 150 -10.76 4.19 -8.77
N THR A 151 -11.00 3.31 -9.74
CA THR A 151 -11.76 3.62 -10.96
C THR A 151 -13.26 3.42 -10.76
N ILE A 152 -13.65 2.32 -10.12
CA ILE A 152 -15.04 1.97 -9.88
C ILE A 152 -15.50 2.66 -8.59
N ARG A 153 -16.53 3.51 -8.71
CA ARG A 153 -17.06 4.31 -7.59
C ARG A 153 -17.82 3.47 -6.56
N ASP A 154 -18.48 2.40 -7.00
CA ASP A 154 -19.25 1.51 -6.14
C ASP A 154 -19.05 0.06 -6.58
N LEU A 155 -18.39 -0.73 -5.72
CA LEU A 155 -18.19 -2.17 -5.92
C LEU A 155 -19.25 -3.00 -5.16
N GLY A 156 -20.19 -2.34 -4.49
CA GLY A 156 -21.30 -2.96 -3.77
C GLY A 156 -20.87 -4.09 -2.84
N LYS A 157 -21.54 -5.23 -2.98
CA LYS A 157 -21.33 -6.45 -2.16
C LYS A 157 -19.93 -7.06 -2.29
N TYR A 158 -19.23 -6.80 -3.39
CA TYR A 158 -17.89 -7.36 -3.63
C TYR A 158 -16.78 -6.56 -2.95
N CYS A 159 -17.11 -5.40 -2.39
CA CYS A 159 -16.10 -4.48 -1.89
C CYS A 159 -15.27 -5.06 -0.74
N GLU A 160 -15.92 -5.79 0.18
CA GLU A 160 -15.22 -6.43 1.29
C GLU A 160 -14.22 -7.47 0.79
N VAL A 161 -14.65 -8.36 -0.11
CA VAL A 161 -13.80 -9.41 -0.70
C VAL A 161 -12.63 -8.80 -1.48
N ILE A 162 -12.89 -7.77 -2.29
CA ILE A 162 -11.86 -7.10 -3.09
C ILE A 162 -10.85 -6.38 -2.19
N GLY A 163 -11.31 -5.71 -1.13
CA GLY A 163 -10.44 -5.02 -0.17
C GLY A 163 -9.49 -5.99 0.56
N PHE A 164 -10.00 -7.13 1.04
CA PHE A 164 -9.16 -8.15 1.67
C PHE A 164 -8.24 -8.86 0.68
N THR A 165 -8.70 -9.11 -0.56
CA THR A 165 -7.86 -9.69 -1.61
C THR A 165 -6.73 -8.74 -2.01
N LEU A 166 -7.02 -7.44 -2.11
CA LEU A 166 -6.04 -6.39 -2.36
C LEU A 166 -4.98 -6.37 -1.26
N PHE A 167 -5.41 -6.37 0.00
CA PHE A 167 -4.51 -6.37 1.14
C PHE A 167 -3.67 -7.65 1.23
N PHE A 168 -4.29 -8.81 1.01
CA PHE A 168 -3.57 -10.09 0.93
C PHE A 168 -2.50 -10.06 -0.16
N SER A 169 -2.84 -9.60 -1.37
CA SER A 169 -1.91 -9.51 -2.50
C SER A 169 -0.75 -8.55 -2.23
N TYR A 170 -1.04 -7.44 -1.54
CA TYR A 170 -0.03 -6.50 -1.07
C TYR A 170 1.00 -7.18 -0.16
N ILE A 171 0.55 -7.83 0.93
CA ILE A 171 1.46 -8.51 1.87
C ILE A 171 2.16 -9.71 1.21
N ALA A 172 1.46 -10.46 0.35
CA ALA A 172 2.03 -11.58 -0.39
C ALA A 172 3.19 -11.16 -1.29
N SER A 173 3.09 -10.00 -1.96
CA SER A 173 4.20 -9.49 -2.77
C SER A 173 5.48 -9.29 -1.96
N PHE A 174 5.39 -8.76 -0.73
CA PHE A 174 6.54 -8.61 0.17
C PHE A 174 7.04 -9.95 0.71
N ALA A 175 6.15 -10.89 1.01
CA ALA A 175 6.55 -12.24 1.43
C ALA A 175 7.33 -12.97 0.33
N TRP A 176 6.90 -12.87 -0.94
CA TRP A 176 7.63 -13.41 -2.08
C TRP A 176 8.95 -12.68 -2.34
N MET A 177 9.01 -11.37 -2.14
CA MET A 177 10.28 -10.61 -2.16
C MET A 177 11.24 -11.11 -1.07
N ASN A 178 10.71 -11.43 0.11
CA ASN A 178 11.51 -11.97 1.21
C ASN A 178 12.07 -13.36 0.90
N ILE A 179 11.25 -14.25 0.34
CA ILE A 179 11.71 -15.55 -0.19
C ILE A 179 12.78 -15.35 -1.26
N LEU A 180 12.58 -14.39 -2.17
CA LEU A 180 13.55 -14.09 -3.24
C LEU A 180 14.91 -13.69 -2.66
N CYS A 181 14.94 -12.75 -1.70
CA CYS A 181 16.18 -12.33 -1.04
C CYS A 181 16.84 -13.49 -0.28
N PHE A 182 16.05 -14.31 0.42
CA PHE A 182 16.55 -15.50 1.12
C PHE A 182 17.14 -16.55 0.17
N ASP A 183 16.47 -16.84 -0.94
CA ASP A 183 16.91 -17.84 -1.92
C ASP A 183 18.21 -17.40 -2.62
N ILE A 184 18.33 -16.11 -2.95
CA ILE A 184 19.58 -15.52 -3.48
C ILE A 184 20.69 -15.62 -2.43
N TYR A 185 20.44 -15.18 -1.20
CA TYR A 185 21.41 -15.26 -0.09
C TYR A 185 21.94 -16.68 0.07
N ARG A 186 21.04 -17.66 0.11
CA ARG A 186 21.39 -19.08 0.26
C ARG A 186 22.15 -19.60 -0.96
N THR A 187 21.75 -19.20 -2.17
CA THR A 187 22.42 -19.61 -3.42
C THR A 187 23.84 -19.09 -3.50
N VAL A 188 24.05 -17.79 -3.20
CA VAL A 188 25.37 -17.15 -3.20
C VAL A 188 26.26 -17.73 -2.09
N GLY A 189 25.71 -17.91 -0.88
CA GLY A 189 26.45 -18.53 0.22
C GLY A 189 26.82 -20.01 -0.04
N SER A 190 26.00 -20.72 -0.82
CA SER A 190 26.21 -22.12 -1.19
C SER A 190 27.10 -22.30 -2.43
N MET A 191 27.62 -21.24 -3.07
CA MET A 191 28.53 -21.33 -4.23
C MET A 191 29.81 -22.13 -3.93
N LYS A 192 30.07 -22.49 -2.67
CA LYS A 192 31.14 -23.40 -2.24
C LYS A 192 30.88 -24.88 -2.59
N THR A 193 29.64 -25.28 -2.90
CA THR A 193 29.29 -26.68 -3.22
C THR A 193 28.29 -26.73 -4.38
N THR A 194 28.76 -27.04 -5.59
CA THR A 194 27.93 -27.20 -6.79
C THR A 194 27.11 -28.49 -6.71
N PHE A 195 25.99 -28.50 -6.00
CA PHE A 195 25.04 -29.60 -6.07
C PHE A 195 23.99 -29.33 -7.14
N VAL A 196 23.93 -30.20 -8.15
CA VAL A 196 22.81 -30.23 -9.11
C VAL A 196 21.54 -30.58 -8.33
N GLN A 197 20.60 -29.65 -8.27
CA GLN A 197 19.32 -29.90 -7.60
C GLN A 197 18.46 -30.85 -8.43
N SER A 198 18.13 -32.01 -7.87
CA SER A 198 17.09 -32.89 -8.40
C SER A 198 15.73 -32.17 -8.45
N THR A 199 14.90 -32.49 -9.45
CA THR A 199 13.53 -31.99 -9.60
C THR A 199 12.71 -32.16 -8.32
N SER A 200 12.86 -33.29 -7.61
CA SER A 200 12.16 -33.53 -6.34
C SER A 200 12.57 -32.52 -5.24
N SER A 201 13.86 -32.15 -5.17
CA SER A 201 14.35 -31.12 -4.24
C SER A 201 13.76 -29.74 -4.55
N ILE A 202 13.64 -29.40 -5.83
CA ILE A 202 13.06 -28.13 -6.28
C ILE A 202 11.59 -28.04 -5.89
N VAL A 203 10.82 -29.11 -6.15
CA VAL A 203 9.39 -29.16 -5.79
C VAL A 203 9.20 -29.04 -4.27
N LYS A 204 9.95 -29.80 -3.47
CA LYS A 204 9.86 -29.73 -1.99
C LYS A 204 10.15 -28.33 -1.46
N LYS A 205 11.22 -27.67 -1.96
CA LYS A 205 11.55 -26.29 -1.57
C LYS A 205 10.47 -25.30 -2.00
N MET A 206 9.96 -25.43 -3.21
CA MET A 206 8.88 -24.57 -3.72
C MET A 206 7.61 -24.72 -2.86
N THR A 207 7.23 -25.94 -2.49
CA THR A 207 6.08 -26.17 -1.59
C THR A 207 6.28 -25.48 -0.25
N CYS A 208 7.47 -25.60 0.36
CA CYS A 208 7.77 -24.90 1.62
C CYS A 208 7.68 -23.38 1.47
N TYR A 209 8.22 -22.82 0.38
CA TYR A 209 8.14 -21.38 0.10
C TYR A 209 6.69 -20.94 -0.12
N SER A 210 5.89 -21.70 -0.86
CA SER A 210 4.46 -21.41 -1.04
C SER A 210 3.68 -21.45 0.27
N ILE A 211 3.98 -22.40 1.17
CA ILE A 211 3.34 -22.45 2.50
C ILE A 211 3.68 -21.19 3.30
N TYR A 212 4.95 -20.78 3.34
CA TYR A 212 5.36 -19.53 3.99
C TYR A 212 4.67 -18.30 3.39
N ALA A 213 4.68 -18.20 2.05
CA ALA A 213 4.07 -17.11 1.30
C ALA A 213 2.54 -17.07 1.38
N ALA A 214 1.88 -18.17 1.76
CA ALA A 214 0.46 -18.20 2.04
C ALA A 214 0.18 -17.86 3.51
N PHE A 215 0.97 -18.43 4.43
CA PHE A 215 0.75 -18.30 5.87
C PHE A 215 0.91 -16.86 6.35
N ILE A 216 2.03 -16.20 6.02
CA ILE A 216 2.31 -14.84 6.51
C ILE A 216 1.23 -13.83 6.04
N PRO A 217 0.91 -13.74 4.74
CA PRO A 217 -0.15 -12.82 4.29
C PRO A 217 -1.53 -13.20 4.82
N SER A 218 -1.85 -14.50 4.94
CA SER A 218 -3.14 -14.93 5.51
C SER A 218 -3.27 -14.52 6.97
N ALA A 219 -2.22 -14.72 7.78
CA ALA A 219 -2.24 -14.35 9.19
C ALA A 219 -2.41 -12.84 9.39
N VAL A 220 -1.67 -12.01 8.64
CA VAL A 220 -1.79 -10.54 8.71
C VAL A 220 -3.16 -10.08 8.20
N THR A 221 -3.67 -10.67 7.12
CA THR A 221 -5.00 -10.35 6.58
C THR A 221 -6.13 -10.78 7.52
N LEU A 222 -6.01 -11.94 8.16
CA LEU A 222 -6.95 -12.43 9.17
C LEU A 222 -6.95 -11.50 10.39
N PHE A 223 -5.78 -11.08 10.86
CA PHE A 223 -5.67 -10.12 11.95
C PHE A 223 -6.36 -8.79 11.60
N LEU A 224 -6.15 -8.28 10.39
CA LEU A 224 -6.87 -7.11 9.87
C LEU A 224 -8.39 -7.34 9.83
N TYR A 225 -8.84 -8.50 9.36
CA TYR A 225 -10.26 -8.86 9.30
C TYR A 225 -10.91 -8.88 10.68
N LEU A 226 -10.29 -9.56 11.65
CA LEU A 226 -10.78 -9.65 13.03
C LEU A 226 -10.79 -8.28 13.72
N ALA A 227 -9.78 -7.45 13.44
CA ALA A 227 -9.74 -6.06 13.89
C ALA A 227 -10.90 -5.25 13.29
N ASN A 228 -11.16 -5.39 11.99
CA ASN A 228 -12.27 -4.72 11.31
C ASN A 228 -13.66 -5.15 11.83
N LYS A 229 -13.84 -6.43 12.20
CA LYS A 229 -15.09 -6.93 12.81
C LYS A 229 -15.23 -6.60 14.29
N HIS A 230 -14.34 -5.78 14.85
CA HIS A 230 -14.33 -5.40 16.28
C HIS A 230 -14.17 -6.57 17.27
N ILE A 231 -13.79 -7.76 16.80
CA ILE A 231 -13.65 -8.97 17.63
C ILE A 231 -12.48 -8.83 18.61
N LEU A 232 -11.39 -8.18 18.19
CA LEU A 232 -10.15 -8.06 18.97
C LEU A 232 -10.17 -6.97 20.07
N LYS A 233 -11.28 -6.26 20.27
CA LYS A 233 -11.43 -5.18 21.28
C LYS A 233 -10.20 -4.26 21.39
N LEU A 234 -9.78 -3.69 20.26
CA LEU A 234 -8.60 -2.83 20.17
C LEU A 234 -8.93 -1.39 20.63
N PRO A 235 -7.93 -0.57 21.03
CA PRO A 235 -8.12 0.86 21.23
C PRO A 235 -8.69 1.56 19.98
N SER A 236 -9.58 2.54 20.18
CA SER A 236 -10.25 3.30 19.12
C SER A 236 -9.30 3.91 18.07
N SER A 237 -8.07 4.19 18.47
CA SER A 237 -7.03 4.81 17.63
C SER A 237 -6.35 3.83 16.65
N ILE A 238 -6.41 2.51 16.89
CA ILE A 238 -5.71 1.51 16.06
C ILE A 238 -6.65 0.67 15.21
N TYR A 239 -7.97 0.80 15.35
CA TYR A 239 -8.90 0.11 14.48
C TYR A 239 -8.67 0.46 13.00
N PRO A 240 -8.60 -0.56 12.12
CA PRO A 240 -8.52 -0.33 10.69
C PRO A 240 -9.87 0.22 10.24
N ARG A 241 -9.89 1.49 9.84
CA ARG A 241 -11.09 2.08 9.24
C ARG A 241 -11.09 1.73 7.76
N LEU A 242 -11.93 0.78 7.36
CA LEU A 242 -12.26 0.58 5.94
C LEU A 242 -13.31 1.61 5.51
N ILE A 243 -13.13 2.21 4.34
CA ILE A 243 -14.14 3.11 3.77
C ILE A 243 -15.27 2.24 3.21
N ARG A 244 -16.52 2.50 3.63
CA ARG A 244 -17.70 1.95 2.96
C ARG A 244 -17.76 2.54 1.54
N GLY A 245 -17.81 1.70 0.49
CA GLY A 245 -17.89 2.11 -0.91
C GLY A 245 -16.56 2.17 -1.68
N LYS A 246 -15.43 2.46 -1.01
CA LYS A 246 -14.08 2.32 -1.59
C LYS A 246 -13.32 1.29 -0.77
N CYS A 247 -13.00 0.16 -1.37
CA CYS A 247 -12.47 -1.04 -0.73
C CYS A 247 -11.00 -0.88 -0.27
N ILE A 248 -10.71 0.21 0.42
CA ILE A 248 -9.40 0.69 0.81
C ILE A 248 -9.39 0.97 2.31
N ILE A 249 -8.30 0.57 2.96
CA ILE A 249 -7.99 0.91 4.35
C ILE A 249 -7.54 2.37 4.39
N ILE A 250 -8.18 3.20 5.21
CA ILE A 250 -7.89 4.64 5.28
C ILE A 250 -6.41 4.89 5.60
N LYS A 251 -5.73 5.62 4.71
CA LYS A 251 -4.47 6.30 5.02
C LYS A 251 -4.80 7.60 5.74
N THR A 252 -4.74 7.55 7.07
CA THR A 252 -4.62 8.68 8.02
C THR A 252 -5.77 9.69 8.10
N GLY A 253 -6.35 9.78 9.31
CA GLY A 253 -6.91 11.02 9.89
C GLY A 253 -6.16 11.33 11.20
N LEU A 254 -6.21 12.57 11.70
CA LEU A 254 -5.59 12.93 12.99
C LEU A 254 -6.04 11.94 14.08
N GLY A 255 -5.09 11.32 14.79
CA GLY A 255 -5.36 10.36 15.87
C GLY A 255 -5.69 8.91 15.43
N THR A 256 -5.53 8.57 14.14
CA THR A 256 -5.77 7.21 13.63
C THR A 256 -4.47 6.55 13.16
N TYR A 257 -4.01 5.52 13.88
CA TYR A 257 -2.78 4.78 13.61
C TYR A 257 -3.01 3.40 12.97
N GLY A 258 -4.27 3.04 12.64
CA GLY A 258 -4.61 1.71 12.11
C GLY A 258 -3.84 1.29 10.85
N HIS A 259 -3.65 2.19 9.88
CA HIS A 259 -2.82 1.90 8.70
C HIS A 259 -1.35 1.61 9.08
N ILE A 260 -0.82 2.31 10.07
CA ILE A 260 0.56 2.11 10.50
C ILE A 260 0.70 0.72 11.15
N VAL A 261 -0.19 0.43 12.10
CA VAL A 261 -0.15 -0.83 12.86
C VAL A 261 -0.40 -2.05 11.98
N HIS A 262 -1.43 -2.00 11.13
CA HIS A 262 -1.86 -3.17 10.36
C HIS A 262 -1.13 -3.32 9.02
N SER A 263 -0.56 -2.27 8.46
CA SER A 263 0.07 -2.30 7.12
C SER A 263 1.56 -1.96 7.16
N VAL A 264 1.93 -0.80 7.72
CA VAL A 264 3.31 -0.30 7.68
C VAL A 264 4.24 -1.15 8.54
N ILE A 265 3.84 -1.53 9.76
CA ILE A 265 4.68 -2.33 10.65
C ILE A 265 4.99 -3.71 10.04
N PRO A 266 4.00 -4.52 9.62
CA PRO A 266 4.28 -5.82 9.01
C PRO A 266 5.20 -5.75 7.79
N VAL A 267 4.96 -4.78 6.90
CA VAL A 267 5.80 -4.57 5.71
C VAL A 267 7.19 -4.07 6.07
N GLY A 268 7.29 -3.16 7.05
CA GLY A 268 8.57 -2.64 7.55
C GLY A 268 9.46 -3.75 8.09
N VAL A 269 8.89 -4.71 8.82
CA VAL A 269 9.61 -5.89 9.30
C VAL A 269 10.13 -6.74 8.12
N LEU A 270 9.29 -7.03 7.12
CA LEU A 270 9.71 -7.78 5.93
C LEU A 270 10.83 -7.07 5.16
N ILE A 271 10.74 -5.75 5.01
CA ILE A 271 11.79 -4.94 4.35
C ILE A 271 13.09 -4.98 5.16
N ALA A 272 13.02 -4.84 6.49
CA ALA A 272 14.21 -4.90 7.34
C ALA A 272 14.93 -6.25 7.20
N ILE A 273 14.17 -7.35 7.17
CA ILE A 273 14.73 -8.69 6.92
C ILE A 273 15.37 -8.77 5.53
N ASN A 274 14.73 -8.19 4.49
CA ASN A 274 15.29 -8.15 3.14
C ASN A 274 16.63 -7.40 3.08
N VAL A 275 16.74 -6.28 3.80
CA VAL A 275 17.99 -5.51 3.89
C VAL A 275 19.09 -6.35 4.53
N VAL A 276 18.79 -7.09 5.60
CA VAL A 276 19.76 -7.99 6.24
C VAL A 276 20.24 -9.07 5.26
N PHE A 277 19.32 -9.73 4.55
CA PHE A 277 19.69 -10.73 3.53
C PHE A 277 20.50 -10.12 2.39
N PHE A 278 20.17 -8.90 1.95
CA PHE A 278 20.92 -8.21 0.92
C PHE A 278 22.36 -7.92 1.34
N ILE A 279 22.56 -7.39 2.56
CA ILE A 279 23.90 -7.12 3.11
C ILE A 279 24.72 -8.42 3.19
N LYS A 280 24.13 -9.49 3.72
CA LYS A 280 24.81 -10.79 3.82
C LYS A 280 25.15 -11.38 2.44
N THR A 281 24.24 -11.26 1.47
CA THR A 281 24.47 -11.69 0.09
C THR A 281 25.65 -10.93 -0.52
N LEU A 282 25.68 -9.60 -0.35
CA LEU A 282 26.75 -8.76 -0.87
C LEU A 282 28.10 -9.13 -0.25
N GLN A 283 28.14 -9.37 1.07
CA GLN A 283 29.35 -9.82 1.76
C GLN A 283 29.89 -11.12 1.16
N TYR A 284 29.04 -12.14 0.99
CA TYR A 284 29.47 -13.41 0.39
C TYR A 284 29.90 -13.26 -1.07
N TYR A 285 29.20 -12.45 -1.86
CA TYR A 285 29.57 -12.19 -3.24
C TYR A 285 30.96 -11.53 -3.33
N LEU A 286 31.23 -10.50 -2.52
CA LEU A 286 32.52 -9.82 -2.49
C LEU A 286 33.65 -10.74 -2.03
N GLN A 287 33.39 -11.59 -1.03
CA GLN A 287 34.36 -12.61 -0.58
C GLN A 287 34.69 -13.59 -1.72
N ALA A 288 33.68 -14.18 -2.37
CA ALA A 288 33.89 -15.10 -3.48
C ALA A 288 34.63 -14.44 -4.66
N LYS A 289 34.30 -13.18 -4.98
CA LYS A 289 34.98 -12.42 -6.02
C LYS A 289 36.46 -12.18 -5.69
N SER A 290 36.76 -11.84 -4.43
CA SER A 290 38.15 -11.63 -3.99
C SER A 290 38.98 -12.92 -4.07
N GLU A 291 38.36 -14.07 -3.75
CA GLU A 291 39.03 -15.37 -3.80
C GLU A 291 39.31 -15.81 -5.24
N ILE A 292 38.35 -15.62 -6.17
CA ILE A 292 38.56 -15.87 -7.60
C ILE A 292 39.67 -15.00 -8.15
N ASN A 293 39.65 -13.69 -7.86
CA ASN A 293 40.69 -12.77 -8.32
C ASN A 293 42.08 -13.16 -7.78
N ARG A 294 42.16 -13.61 -6.53
CA ARG A 294 43.41 -14.11 -5.93
C ARG A 294 43.92 -15.37 -6.64
N ILE A 295 43.04 -16.34 -6.92
CA ILE A 295 43.40 -17.58 -7.62
C ILE A 295 43.83 -17.28 -9.06
N THR A 296 43.06 -16.50 -9.81
CA THR A 296 43.41 -16.11 -11.19
C THR A 296 44.73 -15.35 -11.25
N GLY A 297 44.96 -14.41 -10.33
CA GLY A 297 46.24 -13.70 -10.21
C GLY A 297 47.42 -14.63 -9.93
N ALA A 298 47.24 -15.61 -9.02
CA ALA A 298 48.27 -16.62 -8.74
C ALA A 298 48.58 -17.50 -9.97
N PHE A 299 47.57 -17.91 -10.74
CA PHE A 299 47.76 -18.66 -11.98
C PHE A 299 48.54 -17.88 -13.05
N ILE A 300 48.20 -16.60 -13.25
CA ILE A 300 48.88 -15.73 -14.22
C ILE A 300 50.35 -15.54 -13.82
N ASN A 301 50.61 -15.22 -12.55
CA ASN A 301 51.97 -15.06 -12.04
C ASN A 301 52.80 -16.35 -12.16
N GLY A 302 52.19 -17.50 -11.87
CA GLY A 302 52.83 -18.81 -12.06
C GLY A 302 53.19 -19.10 -13.51
N LYS A 303 52.32 -18.78 -14.47
CA LYS A 303 52.57 -18.94 -15.92
C LYS A 303 53.71 -18.03 -16.39
N ASN A 304 53.72 -16.77 -15.97
CA ASN A 304 54.77 -15.82 -16.33
C ASN A 304 56.13 -16.27 -15.80
N ARG A 305 56.20 -16.79 -14.57
CA ARG A 305 57.44 -17.32 -13.99
C ARG A 305 58.00 -18.50 -14.79
N LYS A 306 57.15 -19.43 -15.24
CA LYS A 306 57.57 -20.58 -16.08
C LYS A 306 58.07 -20.14 -17.47
N LEU A 307 57.43 -19.14 -18.08
CA LEU A 307 57.85 -18.58 -19.37
C LEU A 307 59.22 -17.89 -19.29
N LEU A 308 59.49 -17.19 -18.19
CA LEU A 308 60.80 -16.56 -17.95
C LEU A 308 61.92 -17.60 -17.81
N ILE A 309 61.68 -18.69 -17.09
CA ILE A 309 62.66 -19.77 -16.91
C ILE A 309 62.97 -20.47 -18.25
N ASN A 310 61.97 -20.72 -19.09
CA ASN A 310 62.18 -21.36 -20.39
C ASN A 310 62.89 -20.47 -21.42
N ARG A 311 62.94 -19.14 -21.24
CA ARG A 311 63.72 -18.23 -22.10
C ARG A 311 65.20 -18.15 -21.75
N GLN A 312 65.60 -18.69 -20.59
CA GLN A 312 66.98 -18.66 -20.11
C GLN A 312 67.73 -19.99 -20.34
N LYS A 313 67.06 -20.98 -20.93
CA LYS A 313 67.65 -22.24 -21.43
C LYS A 313 67.72 -22.21 -22.93
#